data_AF-A0A925NGS5-F1
#
_entry.id   AF-A0A925NGS5-F1
#
_cell.length_a   1.000
_cell.length_b   1.000
_cell.length_c   1.000
_cell.angle_alpha   90.00
_cell.angle_beta   90.00
_cell.angle_gamma   90.00
#
_symmetry.space_group_name_H-M   'P 1'
#
loop_
_entity.id
_entity.type
_entity.pdbx_description
1 polymer ?
#
loop_
_entity_poly.entity_id
_entity_poly.type
_entity_poly.pdbx_seq_one_letter_code
_entity_poly.pdbx_strand_id
1 'polypeptide(L)'
;MSDNKSGEGLKDAVQRKGSFGQTLRAVGWSFFGVRKSTEHEKDVAQLNPVHVVIAALMGVGVFIASLVLIVRWVLSSGVAS
;
A
#
# COMPACT_ATOMS: atom_id res chain seq x y z
N MET A 1 -45.08 13.38 19.16
CA MET A 1 -44.68 12.72 17.90
C MET A 1 -43.42 13.43 17.41
N SER A 2 -42.26 12.98 17.89
CA SER A 2 -40.96 13.63 17.60
C SER A 2 -39.89 12.55 17.51
N ASP A 3 -39.77 12.00 16.32
CA ASP A 3 -38.78 10.99 15.96
C ASP A 3 -37.47 11.72 15.66
N ASN A 4 -36.79 12.15 16.73
CA ASN A 4 -35.41 12.66 16.66
C ASN A 4 -34.41 11.50 16.51
N LYS A 5 -34.63 10.59 15.55
CA LYS A 5 -33.68 9.52 15.20
C LYS A 5 -32.66 9.95 14.15
N SER A 6 -32.93 11.03 13.41
CA SER A 6 -32.07 11.51 12.33
C SER A 6 -30.75 12.12 12.84
N GLY A 7 -30.75 12.65 14.07
CA GLY A 7 -29.57 13.28 14.66
C GLY A 7 -28.55 12.30 15.24
N GLU A 8 -28.97 11.09 15.65
CA GLU A 8 -28.08 10.11 16.31
C GLU A 8 -27.15 9.41 15.30
N GLY A 9 -27.67 9.00 14.13
CA GLY A 9 -26.87 8.33 13.11
C GLY A 9 -25.76 9.18 12.49
N LEU A 10 -25.89 10.51 12.49
CA LEU A 10 -24.84 11.44 12.04
C LEU A 10 -23.66 11.52 13.02
N LYS A 11 -23.94 11.38 14.32
CA LYS A 11 -22.94 11.40 15.41
C LYS A 11 -22.10 10.12 15.38
N ASP A 12 -22.75 8.99 15.11
CA ASP A 12 -22.08 7.69 14.94
C ASP A 12 -21.22 7.64 13.66
N ALA A 13 -21.68 8.27 12.58
CA ALA A 13 -20.92 8.37 11.33
C ALA A 13 -19.63 9.19 11.48
N VAL A 14 -19.66 10.29 12.24
CA VAL A 14 -18.45 11.10 12.52
C VAL A 14 -17.53 10.46 13.57
N GLN A 15 -18.08 9.64 14.46
CA GLN A 15 -17.28 8.87 15.44
C GLN A 15 -16.56 7.68 14.80
N ARG A 16 -16.89 7.29 13.55
CA ARG A 16 -16.10 6.33 12.76
C ARG A 16 -14.77 6.98 12.37
N LYS A 17 -13.90 7.12 13.36
CA LYS A 17 -12.48 7.46 13.31
C LYS A 17 -11.79 6.36 12.51
N GLY A 18 -12.00 6.35 11.20
CA GLY A 18 -11.14 5.70 10.23
C GLY A 18 -9.75 6.18 10.54
N SER A 19 -9.04 5.36 11.30
CA SER A 19 -7.92 5.79 12.11
C SER A 19 -6.88 6.41 11.18
N PHE A 20 -6.32 7.56 11.54
CA PHE A 20 -5.19 8.15 10.82
C PHE A 20 -4.06 7.12 10.58
N GLY A 21 -3.95 6.13 11.46
CA GLY A 21 -3.06 4.97 11.28
C GLY A 21 -3.47 4.02 10.14
N GLN A 22 -4.76 3.88 9.83
CA GLN A 22 -5.25 3.20 8.61
C GLN A 22 -4.88 4.00 7.36
N THR A 23 -4.93 5.33 7.43
CA THR A 23 -4.43 6.20 6.34
C THR A 23 -2.93 6.03 6.16
N LEU A 24 -2.13 6.07 7.23
CA LEU A 24 -0.69 5.83 7.18
C LEU A 24 -0.35 4.42 6.71
N ARG A 25 -1.08 3.39 7.15
CA ARG A 25 -0.92 2.02 6.66
C ARG A 25 -1.30 1.90 5.20
N ALA A 26 -2.43 2.46 4.77
CA ALA A 26 -2.80 2.50 3.36
C ALA A 26 -1.72 3.18 2.53
N VAL A 27 -1.18 4.29 3.02
CA VAL A 27 -0.07 5.01 2.42
C VAL A 27 1.21 4.15 2.37
N GLY A 28 1.56 3.44 3.45
CA GLY A 28 2.73 2.54 3.50
C GLY A 28 2.61 1.31 2.58
N TRP A 29 1.41 0.73 2.47
CA TRP A 29 1.14 -0.34 1.51
C TRP A 29 1.15 0.16 0.06
N SER A 30 0.81 1.43 -0.17
CA SER A 30 1.06 2.11 -1.45
C SER A 30 2.55 2.29 -1.74
N PHE A 31 3.41 2.45 -0.73
CA PHE A 31 4.86 2.57 -0.94
C PHE A 31 5.55 1.23 -1.23
N PHE A 32 5.09 0.13 -0.63
CA PHE A 32 5.67 -1.20 -0.84
C PHE A 32 5.03 -2.00 -1.98
N GLY A 33 3.85 -1.61 -2.48
CA GLY A 33 3.27 -2.18 -3.69
C GLY A 33 2.56 -3.53 -3.53
N VAL A 34 2.14 -3.92 -2.32
CA VAL A 34 1.65 -5.30 -2.05
C VAL A 34 0.16 -5.38 -1.70
N ARG A 35 -0.72 -4.42 -2.04
CA ARG A 35 -2.17 -4.77 -1.99
C ARG A 35 -3.08 -3.98 -2.91
N LYS A 36 -3.29 -4.55 -4.10
CA LYS A 36 -4.60 -4.49 -4.77
C LYS A 36 -4.92 -5.85 -5.40
N SER A 37 -5.28 -6.82 -4.56
CA SER A 37 -5.84 -8.13 -4.98
C SER A 37 -7.36 -8.20 -4.73
N THR A 38 -8.03 -7.07 -4.81
CA THR A 38 -9.48 -6.91 -4.62
C THR A 38 -9.78 -5.69 -5.48
N GLU A 39 -10.07 -5.83 -6.77
CA GLU A 39 -11.28 -6.44 -7.31
C GLU A 39 -11.10 -6.55 -8.84
N HIS A 40 -10.20 -7.43 -9.29
CA HIS A 40 -9.97 -7.71 -10.71
C HIS A 40 -9.97 -9.22 -10.99
N GLU A 41 -10.66 -10.02 -10.17
CA GLU A 41 -10.77 -11.48 -10.37
C GLU A 41 -11.54 -11.88 -11.64
N LYS A 42 -12.17 -10.93 -12.36
CA LYS A 42 -12.89 -11.25 -13.60
C LYS A 42 -12.04 -11.17 -14.87
N ASP A 43 -10.92 -10.45 -14.88
CA ASP A 43 -10.06 -10.29 -16.07
C ASP A 43 -8.62 -10.81 -15.89
N VAL A 44 -8.16 -11.02 -14.64
CA VAL A 44 -6.79 -11.50 -14.34
C VAL A 44 -6.61 -13.00 -14.64
N ALA A 45 -7.71 -13.77 -14.73
CA ALA A 45 -7.65 -15.19 -15.09
C ALA A 45 -7.56 -15.44 -16.61
N GLN A 46 -7.92 -14.45 -17.45
CA GLN A 46 -7.94 -14.61 -18.91
C GLN A 46 -6.72 -13.99 -19.62
N LEU A 47 -5.92 -13.16 -18.95
CA LEU A 47 -4.66 -12.62 -19.48
C LEU A 47 -3.47 -13.19 -18.69
N ASN A 48 -2.62 -13.93 -19.38
CA ASN A 48 -1.62 -14.85 -18.85
C ASN A 48 -0.92 -14.45 -17.51
N PRO A 49 -0.92 -15.34 -16.49
CA PRO A 49 -0.30 -15.11 -15.17
C PRO A 49 1.21 -14.84 -15.23
N VAL A 50 1.84 -15.16 -16.35
CA VAL A 50 3.25 -14.87 -16.66
C VAL A 50 3.57 -13.38 -16.55
N HIS A 51 2.67 -12.49 -16.97
CA HIS A 51 2.94 -11.05 -16.94
C HIS A 51 3.07 -10.52 -15.50
N VAL A 52 2.27 -11.07 -14.58
CA VAL A 52 2.33 -10.73 -13.14
C VAL A 52 3.67 -11.17 -12.55
N VAL A 53 4.17 -12.34 -12.94
CA VAL A 53 5.47 -12.85 -12.48
C VAL A 53 6.62 -11.97 -12.98
N ILE A 54 6.60 -11.56 -14.25
CA ILE A 54 7.64 -10.67 -14.81
C ILE A 54 7.63 -9.30 -14.12
N ALA A 55 6.44 -8.73 -13.90
CA ALA A 55 6.29 -7.45 -13.18
C ALA A 55 6.79 -7.55 -11.73
N ALA A 56 6.49 -8.66 -11.03
CA ALA A 56 6.98 -8.90 -9.68
C ALA A 56 8.50 -9.04 -9.63
N LEU A 57 9.11 -9.75 -10.58
CA LEU A 57 10.56 -9.90 -10.66
C LEU A 57 11.26 -8.58 -10.93
N MET A 58 10.72 -7.76 -11.84
CA MET A 58 11.24 -6.41 -12.10
C MET A 58 11.13 -5.52 -10.85
N GLY A 59 9.99 -5.54 -10.15
CA GLY A 59 9.80 -4.79 -8.91
C GLY A 59 10.80 -5.17 -7.82
N VAL A 60 11.05 -6.48 -7.64
CA VAL A 60 12.07 -6.99 -6.71
C VAL A 60 13.47 -6.54 -7.14
N GLY A 61 13.79 -6.63 -8.43
CA GLY A 61 15.08 -6.19 -8.95
C GLY A 61 15.37 -4.71 -8.67
N VAL A 62 14.39 -3.85 -8.93
CA VAL A 62 14.48 -2.40 -8.65
C VAL A 62 14.62 -2.13 -7.16
N PHE A 63 13.88 -2.85 -6.31
CA PHE A 63 13.96 -2.70 -4.85
C PHE A 63 15.36 -3.06 -4.33
N ILE A 64 15.91 -4.19 -4.77
CA ILE A 64 17.27 -4.61 -4.41
C ILE A 64 18.30 -3.62 -4.93
N ALA A 65 18.19 -3.18 -6.18
CA ALA A 65 19.12 -2.20 -6.76
C ALA A 65 19.13 -0.89 -5.96
N SER A 66 17.95 -0.42 -5.54
CA SER A 66 17.79 0.77 -4.69
C SER A 66 18.50 0.61 -3.34
N LEU A 67 18.30 -0.53 -2.67
CA LEU A 67 18.97 -0.82 -1.40
C LEU A 67 20.50 -0.89 -1.56
N VAL A 68 20.97 -1.56 -2.59
CA VAL A 68 22.41 -1.67 -2.88
C VAL A 68 23.02 -0.30 -3.18
N LEU A 69 22.31 0.55 -3.91
CA LEU A 69 22.75 1.91 -4.20
C LEU A 69 22.91 2.72 -2.91
N ILE A 70 21.92 2.64 -2.00
CA ILE A 70 21.97 3.30 -0.69
C ILE A 70 23.14 2.76 0.14
N VAL A 71 23.33 1.43 0.21
CA VAL A 71 24.43 0.81 0.96
C VAL A 71 25.79 1.27 0.41
N ARG A 72 25.96 1.24 -0.91
CA ARG A 72 27.20 1.69 -1.55
C ARG A 72 27.45 3.17 -1.30
N TRP A 73 26.40 3.99 -1.30
CA TRP A 73 26.48 5.40 -0.96
C TRP A 73 26.95 5.60 0.49
N VAL A 74 26.37 4.87 1.45
CA VAL A 74 26.75 4.91 2.88
C VAL A 74 28.19 4.44 3.12
N LEU A 75 28.60 3.36 2.46
CA LEU A 75 29.98 2.85 2.54
C LEU A 75 30.98 3.84 1.94
N SER A 76 30.63 4.45 0.81
CA SER A 76 31.47 5.47 0.16
C SER A 76 31.47 6.80 0.92
N SER A 77 30.44 7.11 1.70
CA SER A 77 30.29 8.39 2.41
C SER A 77 31.04 8.44 3.75
N GLY A 78 31.78 7.39 4.13
CA GLY A 78 32.71 7.46 5.28
C GLY A 78 32.14 7.04 6.64
N VAL A 79 31.08 6.23 6.70
CA VAL A 79 30.65 5.55 7.95
C VAL A 79 31.66 4.47 8.40
N ALA A 80 32.61 4.10 7.55
CA ALA A 80 33.72 3.17 7.84
C ALA A 80 35.05 3.91 8.07
N SER A 81 35.01 5.16 8.54
CA SER A 81 36.21 5.89 8.98
C SER A 81 36.58 5.52 10.42
#